data_AF-A0A1J4NRX1-F1
#
_entry.id   AF-A0A1J4NRX1-F1
#
_cell.length_a   1.000
_cell.length_b   1.000
_cell.length_c   1.000
_cell.angle_alpha   90.00
_cell.angle_beta   90.00
_cell.angle_gamma   90.00
#
_symmetry.space_group_name_H-M   'P 1'
#
loop_
_entity.id
_entity.type
_entity.pdbx_description
1 polymer ?
#
loop_
_entity_poly.entity_id
_entity_poly.type
_entity_poly.pdbx_seq_one_letter_code
_entity_poly.pdbx_strand_id
1 'polypeptide(L)' 'MASDPDTPSQPVLQALERAGFPVAAFTEEQRAVFAALTPQELELILDLKSRLDAVQPEVQAHTVVAGAALF' A
#
# COMPACT_ATOMS: atom_id res chain seq x y z
N MET A 1 5.78 31.80 1.08
CA MET A 1 4.79 30.71 1.20
C MET A 1 4.56 30.16 -0.19
N ALA A 2 5.40 29.24 -0.64
CA ALA A 2 5.16 28.47 -1.87
C ALA A 2 4.62 27.12 -1.41
N SER A 3 3.31 26.96 -1.44
CA SER A 3 2.70 25.64 -1.49
C SER A 3 2.83 25.19 -2.94
N ASP A 4 3.81 24.33 -3.23
CA ASP A 4 3.74 23.47 -4.41
C ASP A 4 2.59 22.48 -4.15
N PRO A 5 1.46 22.60 -4.85
CA PRO A 5 0.38 21.65 -4.70
C PRO A 5 0.67 20.43 -5.59
N ASP A 6 0.54 19.25 -5.01
CA ASP A 6 0.25 18.03 -5.76
C ASP A 6 1.37 17.56 -6.72
N THR A 7 2.49 17.11 -6.17
CA THR A 7 3.28 16.10 -6.88
C THR A 7 2.35 14.88 -7.06
N PRO A 8 2.17 14.33 -8.27
CA PRO A 8 1.22 13.23 -8.54
C PRO A 8 1.47 11.96 -7.69
N SER A 9 2.63 11.89 -7.06
CA SER A 9 3.03 10.92 -6.05
C SER A 9 2.23 10.98 -4.74
N GLN A 10 1.82 12.17 -4.32
CA GLN A 10 1.12 12.39 -3.05
C GLN A 10 -0.32 11.82 -3.04
N PRO A 11 -1.14 11.95 -4.09
CA PRO A 11 -2.45 11.31 -4.14
C PRO A 11 -2.37 9.77 -4.18
N VAL A 12 -1.34 9.20 -4.80
CA VAL A 12 -1.13 7.74 -4.82
C VAL A 12 -0.85 7.20 -3.42
N LEU A 13 0.07 7.84 -2.68
CA LEU A 13 0.38 7.45 -1.30
C LEU A 13 -0.83 7.62 -0.38
N GLN A 14 -1.63 8.68 -0.54
CA GLN A 14 -2.85 8.87 0.23
C GLN A 14 -3.89 7.77 -0.07
N ALA A 15 -4.05 7.36 -1.33
CA ALA A 15 -4.96 6.28 -1.71
C ALA A 15 -4.54 4.95 -1.06
N LEU A 16 -3.23 4.65 -1.02
CA LEU A 16 -2.69 3.48 -0.33
C LEU A 16 -2.94 3.54 1.19
N GLU A 17 -2.73 4.69 1.83
CA GLU A 17 -3.06 4.86 3.26
C GLU A 17 -4.53 4.60 3.56
N ARG A 18 -5.44 5.16 2.73
CA ARG A 18 -6.88 4.95 2.88
C ARG A 18 -7.30 3.50 2.67
N ALA A 19 -6.57 2.78 1.82
CA ALA A 19 -6.75 1.35 1.64
C ALA A 19 -6.18 0.52 2.79
N GLY A 20 -5.44 1.11 3.74
CA GLY A 20 -4.87 0.42 4.90
C GLY A 20 -3.47 -0.12 4.67
N PHE A 21 -2.74 0.37 3.67
CA PHE A 21 -1.30 0.11 3.55
C PHE A 21 -0.53 0.94 4.59
N PRO A 22 0.54 0.40 5.20
CA PRO A 22 1.30 1.09 6.24
C PRO A 22 2.32 2.07 5.64
N VAL A 23 1.84 3.09 4.91
CA VAL A 23 2.71 4.06 4.20
C VAL A 23 3.66 4.80 5.15
N ALA A 24 3.21 5.06 6.38
CA ALA A 24 4.05 5.63 7.43
C ALA A 24 5.25 4.75 7.82
N ALA A 25 5.15 3.42 7.67
CA ALA A 25 6.22 2.48 7.96
C ALA A 25 7.17 2.25 6.77
N PHE A 26 6.81 2.69 5.57
CA PHE A 26 7.65 2.56 4.39
C PHE A 26 8.88 3.48 4.47
N THR A 27 10.01 2.98 3.97
CA THR A 27 11.20 3.80 3.75
C THR A 27 10.96 4.81 2.63
N GLU A 28 11.81 5.83 2.53
CA GLU A 28 11.70 6.84 1.48
C GLU A 28 11.78 6.21 0.07
N GLU A 29 12.66 5.23 -0.12
CA GLU A 29 12.78 4.48 -1.38
C GLU A 29 11.51 3.71 -1.72
N GLN A 30 10.89 3.05 -0.73
CA GLN A 30 9.62 2.35 -0.93
C GLN A 30 8.50 3.33 -1.29
N ARG A 31 8.42 4.47 -0.60
CA ARG A 31 7.46 5.52 -0.93
C ARG A 31 7.67 6.05 -2.34
N ALA A 32 8.92 6.19 -2.80
CA ALA A 32 9.24 6.59 -4.16
C ALA A 32 8.75 5.57 -5.21
N VAL A 33 8.87 4.28 -4.93
CA VAL A 33 8.34 3.21 -5.79
C VAL A 33 6.82 3.30 -5.90
N PHE A 34 6.12 3.40 -4.76
CA PHE A 34 4.67 3.54 -4.75
C PHE A 34 4.20 4.84 -5.39
N ALA A 35 4.93 5.93 -5.16
CA ALA A 35 4.70 7.24 -5.75
C ALA A 35 4.85 7.29 -7.28
N ALA A 36 5.60 6.35 -7.85
CA ALA A 36 5.83 6.23 -9.29
C ALA A 36 4.79 5.34 -9.99
N LEU A 37 3.89 4.70 -9.23
CA LEU A 37 2.84 3.86 -9.81
C LEU A 37 1.90 4.68 -10.68
N THR A 38 1.54 4.09 -11.82
CA THR A 38 0.46 4.60 -12.65
C THR A 38 -0.90 4.39 -11.96
N PRO A 39 -1.93 5.17 -12.33
CA PRO A 39 -3.29 4.98 -11.80
C PRO A 39 -3.81 3.55 -11.96
N GLN A 40 -3.48 2.90 -13.09
CA GLN A 40 -3.87 1.52 -13.39
C GLN A 40 -3.17 0.50 -12.48
N GLU A 41 -1.88 0.71 -12.18
CA GLU A 41 -1.15 -0.16 -11.25
C GLU A 41 -1.66 0.02 -9.82
N LEU A 42 -1.95 1.25 -9.41
CA LEU A 42 -2.58 1.52 -8.12
C LEU A 42 -3.94 0.81 -8.02
N GLU A 43 -4.80 0.93 -9.04
CA GLU A 43 -6.11 0.26 -9.06
C GLU A 43 -5.97 -1.26 -8.95
N LEU A 44 -5.00 -1.85 -9.67
CA LEU A 44 -4.71 -3.28 -9.58
C LEU A 44 -4.26 -3.70 -8.17
N ILE A 45 -3.40 -2.92 -7.52
CA ILE A 45 -2.96 -3.21 -6.14
C ILE A 45 -4.14 -3.16 -5.17
N LEU A 46 -5.04 -2.18 -5.34
CA LEU A 46 -6.24 -2.04 -4.53
C LEU A 46 -7.23 -3.19 -4.77
N ASP A 47 -7.42 -3.61 -6.02
CA ASP A 47 -8.24 -4.78 -6.38
C ASP A 47 -7.71 -6.05 -5.74
N LEU A 48 -6.40 -6.32 -5.88
CA LEU A 48 -5.76 -7.48 -5.29
C LEU A 48 -5.90 -7.48 -3.77
N LYS A 49 -5.71 -6.33 -3.11
CA LYS A 49 -5.93 -6.21 -1.67
C LYS A 49 -7.38 -6.51 -1.29
N SER A 50 -8.36 -5.96 -2.02
CA SER A 50 -9.78 -6.20 -1.77
C SER A 50 -10.13 -7.68 -1.90
N ARG A 51 -9.61 -8.36 -2.93
CA ARG A 51 -9.81 -9.79 -3.14
C ARG A 51 -9.16 -10.63 -2.05
N LEU A 52 -7.95 -10.26 -1.61
CA LEU A 52 -7.25 -10.90 -0.48
C LEU A 52 -8.00 -10.70 0.85
N ASP A 53 -8.60 -9.54 1.06
CA ASP A 53 -9.42 -9.25 2.24
C ASP A 53 -10.74 -10.04 2.20
N ALA A 54 -11.36 -10.17 1.03
CA ALA A 54 -12.58 -10.93 0.83
C ALA A 54 -12.42 -12.44 1.05
N VAL A 55 -11.22 -12.99 0.84
CA VAL A 55 -10.90 -14.40 1.13
C VAL A 55 -10.47 -14.59 2.60
N GLN A 56 -10.98 -13.78 3.53
CA GLN A 56 -10.67 -13.87 4.96
C GLN A 56 -10.56 -15.33 5.44
N PRO A 57 -9.51 -15.63 6.22
CA PRO A 57 -9.00 -16.97 6.40
C PRO A 57 -10.04 -17.87 7.08
N GLU A 58 -10.09 -19.12 6.66
CA GLU A 58 -10.64 -20.21 7.46
C GLU A 58 -9.82 -20.25 8.78
N VAL A 59 -10.23 -19.51 9.80
CA VAL A 59 -9.45 -19.33 11.03
C VAL A 59 -9.29 -20.68 11.70
N GLN A 60 -8.05 -21.17 11.85
CA GLN A 60 -7.70 -22.01 12.99
C GLN A 60 -6.23 -21.82 13.39
N ALA A 61 -6.06 -20.94 14.37
CA ALA A 61 -5.06 -20.96 15.43
C ALA A 61 -3.84 -21.89 15.26
N HIS A 62 -2.69 -21.35 14.82
CA HIS A 62 -1.46 -21.29 15.64
C HIS A 62 -0.26 -20.68 14.88
N THR A 63 0.40 -19.75 15.58
CA THR A 63 1.86 -19.51 15.56
C THR A 63 2.47 -18.60 14.49
N VAL A 64 2.85 -17.41 14.99
CA VAL A 64 4.00 -16.57 14.62
C VAL A 64 3.90 -15.83 13.29
N VAL A 65 3.57 -14.55 13.47
CA VAL A 65 4.05 -13.40 12.71
C VAL A 65 5.49 -13.62 12.23
N ALA A 66 5.64 -13.88 10.93
CA ALA A 66 6.84 -13.60 10.17
C ALA A 66 6.42 -13.12 8.77
N GLY A 67 5.67 -12.02 8.72
CA GLY A 67 5.53 -11.18 7.52
C GLY A 67 6.81 -10.42 7.22
N ALA A 68 7.95 -11.12 7.23
CA ALA A 68 9.28 -10.59 6.99
C ALA A 68 10.04 -11.56 6.07
N ALA A 69 9.59 -11.66 4.82
CA ALA A 69 10.38 -12.17 3.69
C ALA A 69 9.60 -11.97 2.38
N LEU A 70 9.34 -10.72 2.03
CA LEU A 70 9.54 -10.30 0.66
C LEU A 70 10.76 -9.37 0.75
N PHE A 71 11.79 -9.69 -0.04
CA PHE A 71 13.17 -9.19 -0.05
C PHE A 71 14.17 -9.98 0.80
#